data_AF-A0A8S2SKM0-F1
#
_entry.id   AF-A0A8S2SKM0-F1
#
_cell.length_a   1.000
_cell.length_b   1.000
_cell.length_c   1.000
_cell.angle_alpha   90.00
_cell.angle_beta   90.00
_cell.angle_gamma   90.00
#
_symmetry.space_group_name_H-M   'P 1'
#
loop_
_entity.id
_entity.type
_entity.pdbx_description
1 polymer ?
#
loop_
_entity_poly.entity_id
_entity_poly.type
_entity_poly.pdbx_seq_one_letter_code
_entity_poly.pdbx_strand_id
1 'polypeptide(L)'
;MNNINFDQFEILIKHLFFQLQVLYITATNDKAYLDPNRWEKLILSYMPYLRIFDIQWEYFPQKNVNTTDIFMIESFRTQFWLERQWFFIFT
;
A
#
# COMPACT_ATOMS: atom_id res chain seq x y z
N MET A 1 -15.25 9.84 2.94
CA MET A 1 -14.45 9.50 4.12
C MET A 1 -13.11 10.19 3.99
N ASN A 2 -12.59 10.78 5.07
CA ASN A 2 -11.38 11.60 5.06
C ASN A 2 -10.20 10.84 4.45
N ASN A 3 -9.51 11.45 3.49
CA ASN A 3 -8.37 10.86 2.80
C ASN A 3 -7.19 10.81 3.77
N ILE A 4 -7.03 9.70 4.50
CA ILE A 4 -5.90 9.48 5.41
C ILE A 4 -4.66 9.34 4.53
N ASN A 5 -3.70 10.26 4.67
CA ASN A 5 -2.44 10.14 3.95
C ASN A 5 -1.62 8.97 4.53
N PHE A 6 -0.64 8.49 3.77
CA PHE A 6 0.12 7.31 4.16
C PHE A 6 0.83 7.50 5.50
N ASP A 7 1.35 8.70 5.78
CA ASP A 7 2.05 8.98 7.04
C ASP A 7 1.13 8.79 8.26
N GLN A 8 -0.10 9.28 8.18
CA GLN A 8 -1.12 9.08 9.22
C GLN A 8 -1.50 7.61 9.35
N PHE A 9 -1.69 6.91 8.23
CA PHE A 9 -1.97 5.48 8.22
C PHE A 9 -0.83 4.69 8.87
N GLU A 10 0.42 5.00 8.55
CA GLU A 10 1.61 4.35 9.09
C GLU A 10 1.68 4.52 10.61
N ILE A 11 1.37 5.71 11.13
CA ILE A 11 1.28 5.95 12.58
C ILE A 11 0.23 5.05 13.21
N LEU A 12 -0.96 4.92 12.59
CA LEU A 12 -2.02 4.06 13.11
C LEU A 12 -1.59 2.59 13.15
N ILE A 13 -0.97 2.08 12.08
CA ILE A 13 -0.46 0.69 12.02
C ILE A 13 0.52 0.41 13.15
N LYS A 14 1.50 1.31 13.35
CA LYS A 14 2.54 1.16 14.36
C LYS A 14 2.01 1.05 15.79
N HIS A 15 0.85 1.65 16.09
CA HIS A 15 0.33 1.72 17.45
C HIS A 15 -0.86 0.79 17.72
N LEU A 16 -1.68 0.49 16.71
CA LEU A 16 -3.02 -0.07 16.94
C LEU A 16 -3.23 -1.45 16.31
N PHE A 17 -2.43 -1.83 15.31
CA PHE A 17 -2.80 -2.91 14.38
C PHE A 17 -1.81 -4.06 14.33
N PHE A 18 -1.06 -4.31 15.42
CA PHE A 18 -0.08 -5.40 15.50
C PHE A 18 -0.68 -6.79 15.22
N GLN A 19 -1.95 -7.01 15.58
CA GLN A 19 -2.67 -8.28 15.39
C GLN A 19 -3.50 -8.34 14.10
N LEU A 20 -3.36 -7.33 13.22
CA LEU A 20 -4.15 -7.26 12.00
C LEU A 20 -3.77 -8.42 11.06
N GLN A 21 -4.78 -9.22 10.69
CA GLN A 21 -4.60 -10.35 9.77
C GLN A 21 -5.03 -10.04 8.35
N VAL A 22 -5.90 -9.05 8.17
CA VAL A 22 -6.53 -8.71 6.91
C VAL A 22 -6.54 -7.19 6.77
N LEU A 23 -5.98 -6.69 5.67
CA LEU A 23 -5.97 -5.28 5.33
C LEU A 23 -6.52 -5.12 3.91
N TYR A 24 -7.67 -4.45 3.82
CA TYR A 24 -8.26 -3.95 2.58
C TYR A 24 -8.21 -2.43 2.63
N ILE A 25 -7.58 -1.81 1.65
CA ILE A 25 -7.47 -0.35 1.60
C ILE A 25 -7.71 0.17 0.19
N THR A 26 -8.61 1.15 0.08
CA THR A 26 -8.77 1.97 -1.11
C THR A 26 -8.19 3.34 -0.80
N ALA A 27 -7.07 3.66 -1.44
CA ALA A 27 -6.38 4.93 -1.27
C ALA A 27 -6.55 5.79 -2.52
N THR A 28 -6.55 7.11 -2.34
CA THR A 28 -6.70 8.05 -3.46
C THR A 28 -5.74 9.22 -3.30
N ASN A 29 -5.25 9.76 -4.41
CA ASN A 29 -4.50 11.02 -4.51
C ASN A 29 -3.12 11.09 -3.82
N ASP A 30 -2.85 10.27 -2.82
CA ASP A 30 -1.56 10.17 -2.16
C ASP A 30 -0.73 9.06 -2.81
N LYS A 31 0.37 9.47 -3.44
CA LYS A 31 1.29 8.59 -4.16
C LYS A 31 2.15 7.75 -3.22
N ALA A 32 2.24 8.09 -1.93
CA ALA A 32 2.99 7.28 -0.97
C ALA A 32 2.40 5.87 -0.81
N TYR A 33 1.10 5.70 -1.11
CA TYR A 33 0.47 4.37 -1.19
C TYR A 33 0.96 3.51 -2.36
N LEU A 34 1.60 4.12 -3.36
CA LEU A 34 2.20 3.43 -4.50
C LEU A 34 3.63 2.96 -4.22
N ASP A 35 4.22 3.23 -3.05
CA ASP A 35 5.60 2.81 -2.73
C ASP A 35 5.61 1.41 -2.08
N PRO A 36 5.90 0.34 -2.84
CA PRO A 36 5.95 -1.01 -2.31
C PRO A 36 7.06 -1.23 -1.29
N ASN A 37 8.18 -0.49 -1.38
CA ASN A 37 9.27 -0.65 -0.42
C ASN A 37 8.84 -0.13 0.96
N ARG A 38 8.06 0.96 0.98
CA ARG A 38 7.50 1.51 2.22
C ARG A 38 6.49 0.55 2.84
N TRP A 39 5.62 -0.04 2.03
CA TRP A 39 4.72 -1.08 2.46
C TRP A 39 5.44 -2.31 3.01
N GLU A 40 6.42 -2.84 2.30
CA GLU A 40 7.19 -4.01 2.71
C GLU A 40 7.83 -3.80 4.09
N LYS A 41 8.49 -2.65 4.30
CA LYS A 41 9.08 -2.29 5.59
C LYS A 41 8.03 -2.21 6.71
N LEU A 42 6.89 -1.60 6.44
CA LEU A 42 5.79 -1.44 7.40
C LEU A 42 5.21 -2.80 7.79
N ILE A 43 4.97 -3.69 6.82
CA ILE A 43 4.41 -5.02 7.04
C ILE A 43 5.37 -5.89 7.84
N LEU A 44 6.64 -5.96 7.43
CA LEU A 44 7.66 -6.75 8.12
C LEU A 44 7.89 -6.30 9.56
N SER A 45 7.73 -5.01 9.83
CA SER A 45 8.03 -4.44 11.15
C SER A 45 6.83 -4.43 12.10
N TYR A 46 5.61 -4.21 11.60
CA TYR A 46 4.45 -3.87 12.44
C TYR A 46 3.20 -4.71 12.17
N MET A 47 3.18 -5.55 11.14
CA MET A 47 2.03 -6.40 10.82
C MET A 47 2.43 -7.88 10.65
N PRO A 48 3.06 -8.51 11.67
CA PRO A 48 3.61 -9.86 11.54
C PRO A 48 2.56 -10.95 11.32
N TYR A 49 1.29 -10.67 11.64
CA TYR A 49 0.18 -11.61 11.44
C TYR A 49 -0.63 -11.35 10.18
N LEU A 50 -0.21 -10.41 9.34
CA LEU A 50 -0.91 -10.07 8.10
C LEU A 50 -0.86 -11.25 7.13
N ARG A 51 -2.04 -11.70 6.70
CA ARG A 51 -2.23 -12.83 5.78
C ARG A 51 -2.83 -12.38 4.47
N ILE A 52 -3.73 -11.41 4.54
CA ILE A 52 -4.41 -10.86 3.37
C ILE A 52 -4.09 -9.38 3.29
N PHE A 53 -3.55 -8.98 2.15
CA PHE A 53 -3.28 -7.60 1.81
C PHE A 53 -3.82 -7.33 0.41
N ASP A 54 -4.68 -6.33 0.32
CA ASP A 54 -5.27 -5.88 -0.93
C ASP A 54 -5.38 -4.35 -0.87
N ILE A 55 -4.80 -3.73 -1.89
CA ILE A 55 -4.75 -2.29 -2.03
C ILE A 55 -5.26 -1.91 -3.41
N GLN A 56 -6.21 -0.99 -3.39
CA GLN A 56 -6.74 -0.33 -4.56
C GLN A 56 -6.29 1.12 -4.52
N TRP A 57 -5.68 1.59 -5.60
CA TRP A 57 -5.36 3.00 -5.74
C TRP A 57 -6.18 3.59 -6.87
N GLU A 58 -7.10 4.49 -6.53
CA GLU A 58 -7.97 5.12 -7.52
C GLU A 58 -7.31 6.38 -8.07
N TYR A 59 -7.15 6.40 -9.40
CA TYR A 59 -6.61 7.54 -10.11
C TYR A 59 -7.71 8.55 -10.46
N PHE A 60 -7.66 9.75 -9.88
CA PHE A 60 -8.49 10.86 -10.34
C PHE A 60 -7.77 11.62 -11.47
N PRO A 61 -8.37 11.73 -12.68
CA PRO A 61 -7.71 12.18 -13.92
C PRO A 61 -7.23 13.64 -13.94
N GLN A 62 -7.30 14.36 -12.83
CA GLN A 62 -6.79 15.72 -12.71
C GLN A 62 -5.27 15.80 -12.49
N LYS A 63 -4.57 14.68 -12.21
CA LYS A 63 -3.12 14.66 -11.94
C LYS A 63 -2.39 13.65 -12.81
N ASN A 64 -1.82 14.05 -13.95
CA ASN A 64 -1.05 13.18 -14.86
C ASN A 64 -0.19 12.11 -14.15
N VAL A 65 -0.44 10.82 -14.43
CA VAL A 65 0.47 9.70 -14.10
C VAL A 65 1.80 9.99 -14.80
N ASN A 66 2.89 10.05 -14.05
CA ASN A 66 4.22 10.22 -14.63
C ASN A 66 4.96 8.88 -14.68
N THR A 67 6.09 8.85 -15.39
CA THR A 67 6.93 7.64 -15.51
C THR A 67 7.40 7.12 -14.15
N THR A 68 7.60 8.01 -13.17
CA THR A 68 7.97 7.62 -11.79
C THR A 68 6.88 6.79 -11.13
N ASP A 69 5.60 7.11 -11.32
CA ASP A 69 4.49 6.34 -10.77
C ASP A 69 4.46 4.91 -11.33
N ILE A 70 4.77 4.75 -12.62
CA ILE A 70 4.84 3.42 -13.28
C ILE A 70 5.94 2.56 -12.65
N PHE A 71 7.15 3.12 -12.47
CA PHE A 71 8.26 2.39 -11.82
C PHE A 71 7.93 1.97 -10.39
N MET A 72 7.19 2.80 -9.64
CA MET A 72 6.74 2.45 -8.29
C MET A 72 5.76 1.28 -8.33
N ILE A 73 4.79 1.30 -9.24
CA ILE A 73 3.81 0.21 -9.42
C ILE A 73 4.50 -1.09 -9.84
N GLU A 74 5.48 -1.04 -10.74
CA GLU A 74 6.23 -2.22 -11.17
C GLU A 74 6.99 -2.89 -10.03
N SER A 75 7.34 -2.14 -8.99
CA SER A 75 8.04 -2.68 -7.82
C SER A 75 7.13 -3.54 -6.91
N PHE A 76 5.81 -3.56 -7.13
CA PHE A 76 4.91 -4.58 -6.54
C PHE A 76 5.08 -5.98 -7.17
N ARG A 77 6.00 -6.14 -8.12
CA ARG A 77 6.34 -7.42 -8.77
C ARG A 77 7.62 -8.06 -8.22
N THR A 78 8.19 -7.53 -7.14
CA THR A 78 9.33 -8.20 -6.50
C THR A 78 8.92 -9.53 -5.86
N GLN A 79 9.91 -10.39 -5.60
CA GLN A 79 9.70 -11.71 -5.03
C GLN A 79 8.89 -11.66 -3.72
N PHE A 80 9.10 -10.63 -2.88
CA PHE A 80 8.35 -10.42 -1.65
C PHE A 80 6.83 -10.45 -1.86
N TRP A 81 6.34 -9.73 -2.89
CA TRP A 81 4.92 -9.60 -3.20
C TRP A 81 4.38 -10.83 -3.90
N LEU A 82 5.14 -11.38 -4.85
CA LEU A 82 4.74 -12.56 -5.63
C LEU A 82 4.59 -13.80 -4.75
N GLU A 83 5.51 -14.04 -3.82
CA GLU A 83 5.46 -15.19 -2.90
C GLU A 83 4.25 -15.15 -1.98
N ARG A 84 3.80 -13.94 -1.62
CA ARG A 84 2.63 -13.73 -0.75
C ARG A 84 1.30 -13.74 -1.51
N GLN A 85 1.36 -13.76 -2.84
CA GLN A 85 0.18 -13.65 -3.71
C GLN A 85 -0.70 -12.45 -3.34
N TRP A 86 -0.06 -11.34 -2.94
CA TRP A 86 -0.75 -10.10 -2.65
C TRP A 86 -0.79 -9.25 -3.92
N PHE A 87 -1.96 -8.69 -4.19
CA PHE A 87 -2.23 -8.01 -5.45
C PHE A 87 -2.43 -6.52 -5.23
N PHE A 88 -1.81 -5.73 -6.10
CA PHE A 88 -2.03 -4.31 -6.21
C PHE A 88 -2.95 -4.07 -7.41
N ILE A 89 -4.10 -3.44 -7.18
CA ILE A 89 -5.04 -3.09 -8.24
C ILE A 89 -4.94 -1.59 -8.50
N PHE A 90 -4.60 -1.25 -9.74
CA PHE A 90 -4.61 0.11 -10.26
C PHE A 90 -5.83 0.29 -11.15
N THR A 91 -6.72 1.21 -10.78
CA THR A 91 -7.99 1.48 -11.48
C THR A 91 -8.23 2.96 -11.71
#